data_AF-A0AAW1SZL5-F1
#
_entry.id   AF-A0AAW1SZL5-F1
#
_cell.length_a   1.000
_cell.length_b   1.000
_cell.length_c   1.000
_cell.angle_alpha   90.00
_cell.angle_beta   90.00
_cell.angle_gamma   90.00
#
_symmetry.space_group_name_H-M   'P 1'
#
loop_
_entity.id
_entity.type
_entity.pdbx_description
1 polymer ?
#
loop_
_entity_poly.entity_id
_entity_poly.type
_entity_poly.pdbx_seq_one_letter_code
_entity_poly.pdbx_strand_id
1 'polypeptide(L)'
;MLQMSRQRLGTEELASLAGVQQRNFTVKEAQSAKEVFMCSSFDPVVPIIMWDDQTISDGRPGPVTLSLRSMLLKNMDPKHGTSNHIQVPYA
;
A
#
# COMPACT_ATOMS: atom_id res chain seq x y z
N MET A 1 2.33 9.59 9.93
CA MET A 1 2.04 8.29 10.56
C MET A 1 0.73 7.76 9.94
N LEU A 2 0.80 6.78 9.03
CA LEU A 2 -0.40 6.19 8.44
C LEU A 2 -1.03 5.21 9.44
N GLN A 3 -2.07 5.63 10.15
CA GLN A 3 -2.94 4.70 10.86
C GLN A 3 -3.94 4.10 9.86
N MET A 4 -3.54 3.02 9.20
CA MET A 4 -4.49 2.18 8.46
C MET A 4 -5.19 1.27 9.47
N SER A 5 -6.33 1.72 9.99
CA SER A 5 -7.13 0.93 10.92
C SER A 5 -7.65 -0.33 10.21
N ARG A 6 -7.55 -1.46 10.93
CA ARG A 6 -7.97 -2.81 10.49
C ARG A 6 -9.43 -2.86 9.96
N GLN A 7 -10.22 -1.85 10.30
CA GLN A 7 -11.63 -1.69 9.96
C GLN A 7 -11.88 -1.16 8.53
N ARG A 8 -10.86 -0.57 7.87
CA ARG A 8 -10.98 0.02 6.52
C ARG A 8 -10.42 -0.86 5.39
N LEU A 9 -9.72 -1.92 5.77
CA LEU A 9 -9.15 -2.92 4.88
C LEU A 9 -10.26 -3.95 4.58
N GLY A 10 -11.00 -3.73 3.49
CA GLY A 10 -12.04 -4.65 3.04
C GLY A 10 -11.48 -6.06 2.90
N THR A 11 -12.04 -7.01 3.65
CA THR A 11 -11.51 -8.36 3.86
C THR A 11 -11.51 -9.24 2.61
N GLU A 12 -12.22 -8.84 1.56
CA GLU A 12 -12.40 -9.67 0.34
C GLU A 12 -11.30 -9.48 -0.71
N GLU A 13 -10.63 -8.31 -0.75
CA GLU A 13 -9.56 -8.03 -1.73
C GLU A 13 -8.14 -8.28 -1.18
N LEU A 14 -7.99 -8.39 0.14
CA LEU A 14 -6.72 -8.66 0.83
C LEU A 14 -6.46 -10.13 1.07
N ALA A 15 -6.98 -11.03 0.23
CA ALA A 15 -6.99 -12.48 0.50
C ALA A 15 -5.62 -13.09 0.93
N SER A 16 -4.50 -12.41 0.67
CA SER A 16 -3.15 -12.81 1.11
C SER A 16 -2.52 -12.01 2.28
N LEU A 17 -3.11 -10.89 2.75
CA LEU A 17 -2.51 -10.07 3.81
C LEU A 17 -2.95 -10.57 5.19
N ALA A 18 -2.10 -11.40 5.82
CA ALA A 18 -2.37 -11.98 7.14
C ALA A 18 -2.42 -10.95 8.28
N GLY A 19 -1.84 -9.77 8.09
CA GLY A 19 -1.85 -8.69 9.08
C GLY A 19 -0.83 -7.61 8.79
N VAL A 20 -0.86 -6.55 9.58
CA VAL A 20 0.10 -5.44 9.54
C VAL A 20 0.67 -5.25 10.95
N GLN A 21 1.98 -5.04 11.03
CA GLN A 21 2.66 -4.71 12.28
C GLN A 21 3.42 -3.39 12.10
N GLN A 22 3.20 -2.46 13.03
CA GLN A 22 4.06 -1.30 13.17
C GLN A 22 5.16 -1.62 14.19
N ARG A 23 6.40 -1.60 13.75
CA ARG A 23 7.58 -1.76 14.61
C ARG A 23 8.79 -1.08 13.98
N ASN A 24 9.84 -0.98 14.77
CA ASN A 24 11.16 -0.64 14.24
C ASN A 24 11.71 -1.83 13.43
N PHE A 25 12.44 -1.51 12.36
CA PHE A 25 13.18 -2.47 11.54
C PHE A 25 14.50 -1.82 11.13
N THR A 26 15.49 -2.65 10.78
CA THR A 26 16.78 -2.14 10.29
C THR A 26 16.76 -1.98 8.78
N VAL A 27 17.63 -1.13 8.22
CA VAL A 27 17.76 -0.98 6.76
C VAL A 27 18.07 -2.34 6.09
N LYS A 28 18.96 -3.13 6.71
CA LYS A 28 19.31 -4.48 6.23
C LYS A 28 18.11 -5.41 6.16
N GLU A 29 17.20 -5.31 7.12
CA GLU A 29 15.97 -6.09 7.14
C GLU A 29 15.05 -5.69 5.97
N ALA A 30 14.90 -4.39 5.71
CA ALA A 30 14.12 -3.90 4.57
C ALA A 30 14.71 -4.32 3.22
N GLN A 31 16.04 -4.23 3.06
CA GLN A 31 16.74 -4.71 1.87
C GLN A 31 16.63 -6.22 1.65
N SER A 32 16.43 -6.99 2.73
CA SER A 32 16.23 -8.45 2.68
C SER A 32 14.76 -8.87 2.60
N ALA A 33 13.83 -7.91 2.51
CA ALA A 33 12.41 -8.20 2.42
C ALA A 33 12.04 -8.84 1.08
N LYS A 34 10.94 -9.60 1.07
CA LYS A 34 10.39 -10.17 -0.18
C LYS A 34 9.81 -9.09 -1.10
N GLU A 35 9.30 -8.02 -0.51
CA GLU A 35 8.71 -6.89 -1.22
C GLU A 35 8.94 -5.62 -0.39
N VAL A 36 9.18 -4.50 -1.08
CA VAL A 36 9.28 -3.16 -0.49
C VAL A 36 8.46 -2.20 -1.36
N PHE A 37 7.75 -1.26 -0.74
CA PHE A 37 7.00 -0.24 -1.45
C PHE A 37 6.93 1.07 -0.66
N MET A 38 6.66 2.16 -1.37
CA MET A 38 6.31 3.46 -0.79
C MET A 38 4.82 3.72 -0.94
N CYS A 39 4.24 4.44 0.01
CA CYS A 39 2.85 4.88 -0.02
C CYS A 39 2.80 6.39 0.16
N SER A 40 2.13 7.09 -0.76
CA SER A 40 2.03 8.55 -0.78
C SER A 40 0.66 9.03 -1.25
N SER A 41 0.36 10.32 -1.09
CA SER A 41 -0.90 10.90 -1.54
C SER A 41 -0.96 11.14 -3.07
N PHE A 42 0.19 11.24 -3.74
CA PHE A 42 0.25 11.45 -5.18
C PHE A 42 0.23 10.11 -5.93
N ASP A 43 1.22 9.25 -5.63
CA ASP A 43 1.25 7.87 -6.09
C ASP A 43 0.94 6.92 -4.92
N PRO A 44 -0.23 6.24 -4.95
CA PRO A 44 -0.78 5.57 -3.77
C PRO A 44 0.09 4.42 -3.26
N VAL A 45 0.63 3.59 -4.16
CA VAL A 45 1.56 2.50 -3.83
C VAL A 45 2.56 2.37 -4.97
N VAL A 46 3.85 2.54 -4.65
CA VAL A 46 4.95 2.45 -5.61
C VAL A 46 5.89 1.32 -5.21
N PRO A 47 6.02 0.25 -6.01
CA PRO A 47 6.97 -0.83 -5.74
C PRO A 47 8.42 -0.35 -5.80
N ILE A 48 9.25 -0.80 -4.84
CA ILE A 48 10.71 -0.63 -4.87
C ILE A 48 11.32 -1.99 -5.21
N ILE A 49 11.93 -2.09 -6.39
CA ILE A 49 12.62 -3.29 -6.85
C ILE A 49 14.14 -3.25 -6.59
N MET A 50 14.68 -2.09 -6.24
CA MET A 50 16.10 -1.89 -5.99
C MET A 50 16.30 -0.76 -4.96
N TRP A 51 17.25 -0.96 -4.05
CA TRP A 51 17.65 0.02 -3.05
C TRP A 51 19.18 0.01 -2.94
N ASP A 52 19.84 1.15 -3.20
CA ASP A 52 21.30 1.32 -3.08
C ASP A 52 22.07 0.25 -3.88
N ASP A 53 21.71 0.10 -5.16
CA ASP A 53 22.24 -0.91 -6.11
C ASP A 53 21.97 -2.38 -5.72
N GLN A 54 21.28 -2.63 -4.60
CA GLN A 54 20.85 -3.96 -4.22
C GLN A 54 19.44 -4.24 -4.76
N THR A 55 19.31 -5.27 -5.60
CA THR A 55 18.00 -5.76 -6.05
C THR A 55 17.23 -6.37 -4.88
N ILE A 56 15.98 -5.94 -4.71
CA ILE A 56 15.06 -6.49 -3.72
C ILE A 56 14.44 -7.76 -4.31
N SER A 57 14.57 -8.88 -3.60
CA SER A 57 14.01 -10.18 -4.02
C SER A 57 14.46 -10.56 -5.46
N ASP A 58 13.53 -10.67 -6.41
CA ASP A 58 13.75 -11.04 -7.81
C ASP A 58 13.73 -9.82 -8.76
N GLY A 59 13.73 -8.61 -8.21
CA GLY A 59 13.70 -7.37 -8.99
C GLY A 59 12.35 -7.10 -9.67
N ARG A 60 11.28 -7.74 -9.22
CA ARG A 60 9.92 -7.58 -9.78
C ARG A 60 8.95 -7.05 -8.73
N PRO A 61 7.94 -6.26 -9.13
CA PRO A 61 6.85 -5.90 -8.23
C PRO A 61 6.13 -7.15 -7.72
N GLY A 62 6.09 -7.32 -6.40
CA GLY A 62 5.49 -8.50 -5.80
C GLY A 62 3.96 -8.45 -5.71
N PRO A 63 3.31 -9.61 -5.53
CA PRO A 63 1.86 -9.73 -5.55
C PRO A 63 1.15 -8.94 -4.43
N VAL A 64 1.75 -8.82 -3.23
CA VAL A 64 1.10 -8.09 -2.12
C VAL A 64 1.07 -6.60 -2.43
N THR A 65 2.19 -6.05 -2.91
CA THR A 65 2.32 -4.65 -3.32
C THR A 65 1.34 -4.31 -4.45
N LEU A 66 1.23 -5.17 -5.47
CA LEU A 66 0.31 -4.97 -6.59
C LEU A 66 -1.16 -5.03 -6.15
N SER A 67 -1.50 -5.95 -5.24
CA SER A 67 -2.84 -6.04 -4.66
C SER A 67 -3.20 -4.76 -3.90
N LEU A 68 -2.31 -4.30 -2.99
CA LEU A 68 -2.51 -3.05 -2.25
C LEU A 68 -2.69 -1.83 -3.17
N ARG A 69 -1.90 -1.77 -4.25
CA ARG A 69 -2.04 -0.71 -5.26
C ARG A 69 -3.40 -0.73 -5.91
N SER A 70 -3.86 -1.89 -6.37
CA SER A 70 -5.17 -2.05 -7.01
C SER A 70 -6.30 -1.65 -6.08
N MET A 71 -6.23 -2.10 -4.82
CA MET A 71 -7.22 -1.77 -3.80
C MET A 71 -7.29 -0.27 -3.51
N LEU A 72 -6.13 0.39 -3.35
CA LEU A 72 -6.10 1.80 -3.03
C LEU A 72 -6.62 2.65 -4.20
N LEU A 73 -6.29 2.29 -5.43
CA LEU A 73 -6.85 2.93 -6.63
C LEU A 73 -8.38 2.79 -6.69
N LYS A 74 -8.92 1.59 -6.46
CA LYS A 74 -10.37 1.36 -6.37
C LYS A 74 -11.03 2.05 -5.17
N ASN A 75 -10.26 2.33 -4.12
CA ASN A 75 -10.75 3.11 -3.00
C ASN A 75 -10.92 4.59 -3.39
N MET A 76 -10.01 5.13 -4.19
CA MET A 76 -10.02 6.53 -4.65
C MET A 76 -11.16 6.87 -5.62
N ASP A 77 -11.83 5.86 -6.20
CA ASP A 77 -13.05 6.08 -6.98
C ASP A 77 -14.11 6.79 -6.10
N PRO A 78 -14.58 7.99 -6.50
CA PRO A 78 -15.49 8.78 -5.69
C PRO A 78 -16.79 8.02 -5.37
N LYS A 79 -17.05 7.81 -4.07
CA LYS A 79 -18.26 7.15 -3.58
C LYS A 79 -19.14 8.12 -2.80
N HIS A 80 -20.31 8.41 -3.36
CA HIS A 80 -21.33 9.24 -2.72
C HIS A 80 -21.85 8.59 -1.43
N GLY A 81 -22.17 9.41 -0.43
CA GLY A 81 -22.70 8.94 0.85
C GLY A 81 -21.72 8.16 1.72
N THR A 82 -20.41 8.21 1.43
CA THR A 82 -19.36 7.61 2.26
C THR A 82 -18.61 8.65 3.07
N SER A 83 -18.03 8.26 4.20
CA SER A 83 -17.17 9.14 5.01
C SER A 83 -15.73 9.28 4.47
N ASN A 84 -15.39 8.57 3.39
CA ASN A 84 -14.05 8.58 2.80
C ASN A 84 -13.88 9.63 1.68
N HIS A 85 -14.98 10.09 1.08
CA HIS A 85 -14.97 11.07 -0.01
C HIS A 85 -15.95 12.20 0.30
N ILE A 86 -15.49 13.44 0.14
CA ILE A 86 -16.34 14.63 0.25
C ILE A 86 -16.54 15.18 -1.16
N GLN A 87 -17.80 15.31 -1.57
CA GLN A 87 -18.13 15.93 -2.85
C GLN A 87 -17.80 17.42 -2.79
N VAL A 88 -16.98 17.88 -3.73
CA VAL A 88 -16.70 19.31 -3.90
C VAL A 88 -17.85 19.92 -4.71
N PRO A 89 -18.58 20.91 -4.18
CA PRO A 89 -19.65 21.58 -4.91
C PRO A 89 -19.01 22.57 -5.90
N TYR A 90 -18.69 22.09 -7.10
CA TYR A 90 -18.36 22.97 -8.21
C TYR A 90 -19.63 23.72 -8.63
N ALA A 91 -19.52 25.05 -8.77
CA ALA A 91 -20.60 25.93 -9.22
C ALA A 91 -20.75 25.92 -10.75
#